data_AF-A0A4Y9Q4M2-F1
#
_entry.id   AF-A0A4Y9Q4M2-F1
#
_cell.length_a   1.000
_cell.length_b   1.000
_cell.length_c   1.000
_cell.angle_alpha   90.00
_cell.angle_beta   90.00
_cell.angle_gamma   90.00
#
_symmetry.space_group_name_H-M   'P 1'
#
loop_
_entity.id
_entity.type
_entity.pdbx_description
1 polymer ?
#
loop_
_entity_poly.entity_id
_entity_poly.type
_entity_poly.pdbx_seq_one_letter_code
_entity_poly.pdbx_strand_id
1 'polypeptide(L)'
;MTAPMTMNRLIHAAVRRDLDRLSTALERLTVGDRARAQELERAFANLRLELTHHHEGEDAHIWPMLASAGVDPELLSAMETEHHAMAEALAETDAAMSTLARSASADDAAAARASVLRTQVVVEHHLTHEETGLEPVLVPRLESPEWKAVEKKLSRQSPGVAGRFFAWLTDGMSDEHRAFLKQTVPTPVVVVLGKVFGRRYNREVAPVWKTR
;
A
#
# COMPACT_ATOMS: atom_id res chain seq x y z
N MET A 1 25.82 -2.05 4.44
CA MET A 1 25.19 -2.75 3.30
C MET A 1 23.72 -2.38 3.32
N THR A 2 23.17 -1.89 2.22
CA THR A 2 21.72 -1.70 2.07
C THR A 2 21.06 -3.09 2.13
N ALA A 3 19.95 -3.23 2.85
CA ALA A 3 19.18 -4.47 2.86
C ALA A 3 18.72 -4.81 1.44
N PRO A 4 18.62 -6.11 1.07
CA PRO A 4 18.22 -6.51 -0.27
C PRO A 4 16.79 -6.01 -0.59
N MET A 5 16.57 -5.60 -1.84
CA MET A 5 15.23 -5.22 -2.30
C MET A 5 14.32 -6.45 -2.36
N THR A 6 13.07 -6.30 -1.91
CA THR A 6 12.03 -7.35 -1.90
C THR A 6 10.76 -6.82 -2.59
N MET A 7 9.84 -7.72 -2.95
CA MET A 7 8.50 -7.27 -3.41
C MET A 7 7.77 -6.51 -2.30
N ASN A 8 7.98 -6.89 -1.04
CA ASN A 8 7.40 -6.21 0.12
C ASN A 8 7.82 -4.73 0.18
N ARG A 9 9.12 -4.46 0.11
CA ARG A 9 9.67 -3.10 0.04
C ARG A 9 9.15 -2.28 -1.15
N LEU A 10 8.86 -2.90 -2.30
CA LEU A 10 8.21 -2.20 -3.40
C LEU A 10 6.79 -1.75 -3.06
N ILE A 11 6.03 -2.62 -2.40
CA ILE A 11 4.66 -2.33 -1.95
C ILE A 11 4.70 -1.21 -0.90
N HIS A 12 5.58 -1.33 0.09
CA HIS A 12 5.81 -0.32 1.14
C HIS A 12 6.19 1.03 0.55
N ALA A 13 7.07 1.06 -0.45
CA ALA A 13 7.43 2.29 -1.14
C ALA A 13 6.23 2.94 -1.85
N ALA A 14 5.33 2.14 -2.45
CA ALA A 14 4.10 2.66 -3.07
C ALA A 14 3.10 3.21 -2.02
N VAL A 15 3.01 2.56 -0.84
CA VAL A 15 2.22 3.04 0.30
C VAL A 15 2.74 4.39 0.80
N ARG A 16 4.04 4.49 1.09
CA ARG A 16 4.69 5.74 1.54
C ARG A 16 4.49 6.86 0.53
N ARG A 17 4.69 6.58 -0.76
CA ARG A 17 4.49 7.52 -1.87
C ARG A 17 3.05 8.06 -1.91
N ASP A 18 2.04 7.22 -1.81
CA ASP A 18 0.66 7.67 -1.94
C ASP A 18 0.17 8.43 -0.71
N LEU A 19 0.63 8.07 0.50
CA LEU A 19 0.37 8.86 1.70
C LEU A 19 1.01 10.26 1.62
N ASP A 20 2.25 10.36 1.13
CA ASP A 20 2.93 11.64 0.90
C ASP A 20 2.16 12.49 -0.13
N ARG A 21 1.77 11.90 -1.26
CA ARG A 21 0.95 12.55 -2.30
C ARG A 21 -0.37 13.07 -1.73
N LEU A 22 -1.05 12.30 -0.88
CA LEU A 22 -2.30 12.71 -0.24
C LEU A 22 -2.08 13.90 0.69
N SER A 23 -1.10 13.83 1.58
CA SER A 23 -0.81 14.91 2.54
C SER A 23 -0.48 16.23 1.83
N THR A 24 0.34 16.17 0.77
CA THR A 24 0.72 17.31 -0.08
C THR A 24 -0.48 17.85 -0.84
N ALA A 25 -1.34 16.99 -1.40
CA ALA A 25 -2.49 17.41 -2.18
C ALA A 25 -3.59 18.04 -1.29
N LEU A 26 -3.78 17.54 -0.07
CA LEU A 26 -4.72 18.11 0.91
C LEU A 26 -4.25 19.48 1.40
N GLU A 27 -2.94 19.69 1.56
CA GLU A 27 -2.38 21.00 1.91
C GLU A 27 -2.68 22.07 0.85
N ARG A 28 -2.73 21.66 -0.42
CA ARG A 28 -2.96 22.54 -1.57
C ARG A 28 -4.41 22.58 -2.02
N LEU A 29 -5.33 21.95 -1.29
CA LEU A 29 -6.74 21.87 -1.67
C LEU A 29 -7.39 23.25 -1.54
N THR A 30 -7.95 23.75 -2.66
CA THR A 30 -8.76 24.96 -2.66
C THR A 30 -10.09 24.71 -1.95
N VAL A 31 -10.42 25.56 -0.98
CA VAL A 31 -11.71 25.51 -0.26
C VAL A 31 -12.86 25.60 -1.26
N GLY A 32 -13.85 24.73 -1.11
CA GLY A 32 -15.01 24.62 -2.00
C GLY A 32 -14.80 23.77 -3.25
N ASP A 33 -13.57 23.33 -3.56
CA ASP A 33 -13.30 22.43 -4.69
C ASP A 33 -13.72 20.99 -4.36
N ARG A 34 -15.04 20.76 -4.41
CA ARG A 34 -15.64 19.45 -4.15
C ARG A 34 -15.19 18.38 -5.16
N ALA A 35 -14.95 18.76 -6.41
CA ALA A 35 -14.47 17.82 -7.42
C ALA A 35 -13.08 17.28 -7.04
N ARG A 36 -12.17 18.17 -6.62
CA ARG A 36 -10.85 17.77 -6.16
C ARG A 36 -10.91 16.96 -4.86
N ALA A 37 -11.75 17.34 -3.91
CA ALA A 37 -11.95 16.57 -2.69
C ALA A 37 -12.36 15.11 -2.96
N GLN A 38 -13.31 14.90 -3.90
CA GLN A 38 -13.75 13.57 -4.32
C GLN A 38 -12.67 12.79 -5.09
N GLU A 39 -11.79 13.46 -5.84
CA GLU A 39 -10.63 12.82 -6.45
C GLU A 39 -9.66 12.28 -5.41
N LEU A 40 -9.37 13.05 -4.36
CA LEU A 40 -8.49 12.64 -3.28
C LEU A 40 -9.10 11.50 -2.45
N GLU A 41 -10.40 11.53 -2.18
CA GLU A 41 -11.12 10.43 -1.54
C GLU A 41 -10.99 9.14 -2.34
N ARG A 42 -11.23 9.17 -3.67
CA ARG A 42 -11.05 7.99 -4.52
C ARG A 42 -9.63 7.45 -4.51
N ALA A 43 -8.64 8.34 -4.48
CA ALA A 43 -7.24 7.95 -4.42
C ALA A 43 -6.89 7.29 -3.07
N PHE A 44 -7.37 7.85 -1.96
CA PHE A 44 -7.22 7.25 -0.64
C PHE A 44 -7.92 5.89 -0.54
N ALA A 45 -9.13 5.76 -1.10
CA ALA A 45 -9.85 4.49 -1.14
C ALA A 45 -9.08 3.39 -1.89
N ASN A 46 -8.36 3.75 -2.97
CA ASN A 46 -7.47 2.80 -3.65
C ASN A 46 -6.28 2.40 -2.77
N LEU A 47 -5.60 3.36 -2.15
CA LEU A 47 -4.50 3.08 -1.22
C LEU A 47 -4.95 2.14 -0.09
N ARG A 48 -6.08 2.46 0.56
CA ARG A 48 -6.65 1.64 1.63
C ARG A 48 -6.94 0.22 1.14
N LEU A 49 -7.53 0.08 -0.04
CA LEU A 49 -7.84 -1.23 -0.61
C LEU A 49 -6.60 -2.09 -0.89
N GLU A 50 -5.54 -1.50 -1.43
CA GLU A 50 -4.28 -2.21 -1.72
C GLU A 50 -3.55 -2.57 -0.42
N LEU A 51 -3.48 -1.64 0.53
CA LEU A 51 -2.87 -1.89 1.83
C LEU A 51 -3.65 -2.94 2.63
N THR A 52 -4.99 -2.93 2.60
CA THR A 52 -5.84 -3.99 3.19
C THR A 52 -5.55 -5.36 2.59
N HIS A 53 -5.54 -5.50 1.26
CA HIS A 53 -5.21 -6.79 0.65
C HIS A 53 -3.81 -7.29 1.02
N HIS A 54 -2.86 -6.37 1.19
CA HIS A 54 -1.48 -6.68 1.54
C HIS A 54 -1.38 -7.27 2.95
N HIS A 55 -1.85 -6.56 3.98
CA HIS A 55 -1.72 -7.02 5.36
C HIS A 55 -2.65 -8.20 5.70
N GLU A 56 -3.85 -8.28 5.10
CA GLU A 56 -4.69 -9.47 5.27
C GLU A 56 -4.06 -10.73 4.64
N GLY A 57 -3.31 -10.57 3.54
CA GLY A 57 -2.57 -11.68 2.92
C GLY A 57 -1.44 -12.19 3.82
N GLU A 58 -0.77 -11.27 4.50
CA GLU A 58 0.26 -11.53 5.49
C GLU A 58 -0.27 -12.28 6.72
N ASP A 59 -1.32 -11.73 7.35
CA ASP A 59 -2.00 -12.33 8.50
C ASP A 59 -2.50 -13.74 8.17
N ALA A 60 -3.10 -13.91 6.99
CA ALA A 60 -3.69 -15.18 6.59
C ALA A 60 -2.65 -16.25 6.24
N HIS A 61 -1.47 -15.87 5.78
CA HIS A 61 -0.54 -16.81 5.13
C HIS A 61 0.91 -16.73 5.57
N ILE A 62 1.47 -15.53 5.76
CA ILE A 62 2.88 -15.38 6.08
C ILE A 62 3.08 -15.58 7.60
N TRP A 63 2.25 -14.99 8.47
CA TRP A 63 2.49 -15.06 9.91
C TRP A 63 2.33 -16.50 10.42
N PRO A 64 1.30 -17.28 9.98
CA PRO A 64 1.19 -18.69 10.34
C PRO A 64 2.37 -19.54 9.84
N MET A 65 2.93 -19.20 8.67
CA MET A 65 4.10 -19.91 8.13
C MET A 65 5.35 -19.62 8.98
N LEU A 66 5.58 -18.35 9.34
CA LEU A 66 6.69 -17.98 10.21
C LEU A 66 6.56 -18.56 11.62
N ALA A 67 5.35 -18.57 12.19
CA ALA A 67 5.06 -19.25 13.44
C ALA A 67 5.41 -20.75 13.38
N SER A 68 5.02 -21.42 12.29
CA SER A 68 5.35 -22.84 12.06
C SER A 68 6.86 -23.08 11.90
N ALA A 69 7.59 -22.06 11.43
CA ALA A 69 9.05 -22.07 11.30
C ALA A 69 9.80 -21.68 12.59
N GLY A 70 9.09 -21.50 13.71
CA GLY A 70 9.66 -21.18 15.02
C GLY A 70 10.15 -19.73 15.15
N VAL A 71 9.60 -18.80 14.37
CA VAL A 71 9.85 -17.36 14.58
C VAL A 71 9.26 -16.91 15.91
N ASP A 72 9.93 -15.94 16.52
CA ASP A 72 9.56 -15.38 17.83
C ASP A 72 8.07 -14.98 17.88
N PRO A 73 7.27 -15.60 18.76
CA PRO A 73 5.86 -15.26 18.93
C PRO A 73 5.62 -13.80 19.34
N GLU A 74 6.55 -13.17 20.08
CA GLU A 74 6.42 -11.76 20.46
C GLU A 74 6.50 -10.84 19.25
N LEU A 75 7.42 -11.13 18.31
CA LEU A 75 7.53 -10.40 17.05
C LEU A 75 6.26 -10.53 16.21
N LEU A 76 5.72 -11.75 16.07
CA LEU A 76 4.51 -11.98 15.28
C LEU A 76 3.27 -11.33 15.92
N SER A 77 3.17 -11.35 17.26
CA SER A 77 2.10 -10.65 17.98
C SER A 77 2.19 -9.14 17.83
N ALA A 78 3.41 -8.58 17.74
CA ALA A 78 3.61 -7.17 17.44
C ALA A 78 3.12 -6.83 16.03
N MET A 79 3.43 -7.64 15.01
CA MET A 79 2.94 -7.43 13.63
C MET A 79 1.41 -7.39 13.56
N GLU A 80 0.73 -8.35 14.21
CA GLU A 80 -0.74 -8.40 14.25
C GLU A 80 -1.33 -7.18 14.98
N THR A 81 -0.73 -6.77 16.11
CA THR A 81 -1.15 -5.56 16.85
C THR A 81 -1.00 -4.30 16.00
N GLU A 82 0.10 -4.20 15.25
CA GLU A 82 0.37 -3.08 14.36
C GLU A 82 -0.56 -3.05 13.15
N HIS A 83 -0.93 -4.21 12.60
CA HIS A 83 -1.96 -4.31 11.56
C HIS A 83 -3.31 -3.79 12.06
N HIS A 84 -3.72 -4.13 13.29
CA HIS A 84 -4.94 -3.59 13.88
C HIS A 84 -4.89 -2.06 14.01
N ALA A 85 -3.80 -1.51 14.55
CA ALA A 85 -3.63 -0.06 14.68
C ALA A 85 -3.65 0.64 13.31
N MET A 86 -3.02 0.03 12.29
CA MET A 86 -3.04 0.51 10.91
C MET A 86 -4.45 0.49 10.32
N ALA A 87 -5.20 -0.60 10.52
CA ALA A 87 -6.58 -0.71 10.04
C ALA A 87 -7.51 0.34 10.68
N GLU A 88 -7.37 0.60 11.98
CA GLU A 88 -8.11 1.66 12.68
C GLU A 88 -7.77 3.05 12.12
N ALA A 89 -6.48 3.37 11.97
CA ALA A 89 -6.05 4.65 11.41
C ALA A 89 -6.52 4.86 9.96
N LEU A 90 -6.57 3.80 9.15
CA LEU A 90 -7.11 3.85 7.79
C LEU A 90 -8.62 4.08 7.78
N ALA A 91 -9.37 3.48 8.71
CA ALA A 91 -10.81 3.67 8.83
C ALA A 91 -11.17 5.10 9.27
N GLU A 92 -10.42 5.68 10.22
CA GLU A 92 -10.59 7.08 10.61
C GLU A 92 -10.35 8.03 9.44
N THR A 93 -9.27 7.80 8.68
CA THR A 93 -8.95 8.62 7.52
C THR A 93 -9.99 8.45 6.40
N ASP A 94 -10.55 7.26 6.19
CA ASP A 94 -11.66 7.02 5.25
C ASP A 94 -12.87 7.91 5.59
N ALA A 95 -13.25 7.96 6.87
CA ALA A 95 -14.35 8.78 7.36
C ALA A 95 -14.09 10.29 7.18
N ALA A 96 -12.85 10.74 7.46
CA ALA A 96 -12.45 12.14 7.28
C ALA A 96 -12.45 12.54 5.80
N MET A 97 -11.89 11.69 4.93
CA MET A 97 -11.87 11.90 3.48
C MET A 97 -13.27 11.93 2.89
N SER A 98 -14.18 11.05 3.35
CA SER A 98 -15.58 11.06 2.91
C SER A 98 -16.34 12.31 3.37
N THR A 99 -16.05 12.81 4.56
CA THR A 99 -16.63 14.08 5.04
C THR A 99 -16.13 15.25 4.21
N LEU A 100 -14.82 15.33 3.95
CA LEU A 100 -14.25 16.33 3.06
C LEU A 100 -14.83 16.26 1.63
N ALA A 101 -14.97 15.07 1.06
CA ALA A 101 -15.56 14.88 -0.27
C ALA A 101 -17.01 15.39 -0.36
N ARG A 102 -17.73 15.39 0.77
CA ARG A 102 -19.09 15.92 0.85
C ARG A 102 -19.11 17.42 1.11
N SER A 103 -18.22 18.00 1.91
CA SER A 103 -18.32 19.42 2.31
C SER A 103 -17.43 20.36 1.49
N ALA A 104 -16.22 19.92 1.14
CA ALA A 104 -15.11 20.74 0.64
C ALA A 104 -14.79 21.96 1.54
N SER A 105 -15.11 21.88 2.84
CA SER A 105 -14.86 22.97 3.79
C SER A 105 -13.39 23.07 4.18
N ALA A 106 -12.95 24.23 4.66
CA ALA A 106 -11.59 24.42 5.16
C ALA A 106 -11.31 23.53 6.39
N ASP A 107 -12.28 23.43 7.31
CA ASP A 107 -12.14 22.66 8.54
C ASP A 107 -12.04 21.15 8.25
N ASP A 108 -12.86 20.64 7.33
CA ASP A 108 -12.80 19.23 6.93
C ASP A 108 -11.52 18.91 6.14
N ALA A 109 -10.99 19.88 5.37
CA ALA A 109 -9.71 19.72 4.68
C ALA A 109 -8.55 19.61 5.69
N ALA A 110 -8.56 20.45 6.73
CA ALA A 110 -7.60 20.37 7.82
C ALA A 110 -7.73 19.06 8.61
N ALA A 111 -8.96 18.61 8.89
CA ALA A 111 -9.23 17.36 9.59
C ALA A 111 -8.75 16.14 8.78
N ALA A 112 -9.05 16.08 7.48
CA ALA A 112 -8.59 15.02 6.60
C ALA A 112 -7.06 14.98 6.51
N ARG A 113 -6.40 16.15 6.35
CA ARG A 113 -4.94 16.23 6.33
C ARG A 113 -4.33 15.77 7.64
N ALA A 114 -4.88 16.19 8.77
CA ALA A 114 -4.43 15.74 10.08
C ALA A 114 -4.60 14.22 10.24
N SER A 115 -5.68 13.64 9.73
CA SER A 115 -5.90 12.19 9.74
C SER A 115 -4.86 11.45 8.89
N VAL A 116 -4.61 11.91 7.65
CA VAL A 116 -3.57 11.34 6.78
C VAL A 116 -2.20 11.38 7.44
N LEU A 117 -1.83 12.49 8.09
CA LEU A 117 -0.55 12.62 8.81
C LEU A 117 -0.44 11.66 9.99
N ARG A 118 -1.53 11.42 10.73
CA ARG A 118 -1.55 10.38 11.78
C ARG A 118 -1.40 8.98 11.19
N THR A 119 -2.15 8.67 10.12
CA THR A 119 -2.02 7.40 9.40
C THR A 119 -0.60 7.19 8.90
N GLN A 120 0.08 8.22 8.40
CA GLN A 120 1.50 8.14 8.01
C GLN A 120 2.40 7.68 9.14
N VAL A 121 2.23 8.22 10.35
CA VAL A 121 3.04 7.81 11.51
C VAL A 121 2.79 6.34 11.87
N VAL A 122 1.52 5.91 11.93
CA VAL A 122 1.15 4.53 12.27
C VAL A 122 1.67 3.54 11.22
N VAL A 123 1.42 3.83 9.95
CA VAL A 123 1.89 3.01 8.84
C VAL A 123 3.42 2.96 8.83
N GLU A 124 4.12 4.09 8.92
CA GLU A 124 5.59 4.10 8.89
C GLU A 124 6.22 3.30 10.02
N HIS A 125 5.63 3.35 11.23
CA HIS A 125 6.06 2.53 12.36
C HIS A 125 6.01 1.04 11.99
N HIS A 126 4.87 0.58 11.49
CA HIS A 126 4.69 -0.81 11.08
C HIS A 126 5.63 -1.22 9.94
N LEU A 127 5.65 -0.47 8.83
CA LEU A 127 6.50 -0.80 7.68
C LEU A 127 7.98 -0.86 8.08
N THR A 128 8.43 0.04 8.95
CA THR A 128 9.82 0.04 9.46
C THR A 128 10.10 -1.18 10.33
N HIS A 129 9.18 -1.53 11.23
CA HIS A 129 9.36 -2.68 12.11
C HIS A 129 9.36 -3.99 11.30
N GLU A 130 8.48 -4.13 10.32
CA GLU A 130 8.49 -5.29 9.43
C GLU A 130 9.80 -5.36 8.63
N GLU A 131 10.24 -4.27 8.00
CA GLU A 131 11.46 -4.22 7.18
C GLU A 131 12.75 -4.48 7.97
N THR A 132 12.77 -4.16 9.26
CA THR A 132 13.97 -4.25 10.11
C THR A 132 13.96 -5.43 11.08
N GLY A 133 12.78 -5.89 11.48
CA GLY A 133 12.58 -7.00 12.41
C GLY A 133 12.18 -8.30 11.72
N LEU A 134 11.12 -8.27 10.91
CA LEU A 134 10.53 -9.47 10.30
C LEU A 134 11.26 -9.90 9.02
N GLU A 135 11.51 -8.98 8.10
CA GLU A 135 12.12 -9.28 6.80
C GLU A 135 13.48 -9.99 6.91
N PRO A 136 14.41 -9.62 7.82
CA PRO A 136 15.67 -10.35 7.97
C PRO A 136 15.49 -11.82 8.36
N VAL A 137 14.38 -12.16 9.01
CA VAL A 137 14.01 -13.55 9.34
C VAL A 137 13.33 -14.22 8.15
N LEU A 138 12.54 -13.49 7.37
CA LEU A 138 11.83 -14.02 6.20
C LEU A 138 12.76 -14.26 4.99
N VAL A 139 13.69 -13.34 4.69
CA VAL A 139 14.54 -13.36 3.49
C VAL A 139 15.32 -14.68 3.31
N PRO A 140 15.97 -15.26 4.34
CA PRO A 140 16.64 -16.56 4.22
C PRO A 140 15.71 -17.73 3.87
N ARG A 141 14.40 -17.56 4.02
CA ARG A 141 13.37 -18.59 3.79
C ARG A 141 12.67 -18.46 2.43
N LEU A 142 12.96 -17.43 1.64
CA LEU A 142 12.27 -17.19 0.35
C LEU A 142 12.43 -18.34 -0.67
N GLU A 143 13.46 -19.18 -0.52
CA GLU A 143 13.62 -20.36 -1.39
C GLU A 143 12.97 -21.63 -0.86
N SER A 144 12.42 -21.59 0.35
CA SER A 144 11.86 -22.76 1.02
C SER A 144 10.55 -23.25 0.37
N PRO A 145 10.23 -24.55 0.47
CA PRO A 145 8.95 -25.08 0.01
C PRO A 145 7.73 -24.40 0.67
N GLU A 146 7.86 -24.04 1.95
CA GLU A 146 6.83 -23.37 2.73
C GLU A 146 6.55 -21.97 2.16
N TRP A 147 7.60 -21.19 1.87
CA TRP A 147 7.43 -19.89 1.22
C TRP A 147 6.82 -20.02 -0.16
N LYS A 148 7.28 -20.96 -1.00
CA LYS A 148 6.72 -21.18 -2.35
C LYS A 148 5.23 -21.53 -2.30
N ALA A 149 4.79 -22.24 -1.27
CA ALA A 149 3.37 -22.53 -1.05
C ALA A 149 2.57 -21.27 -0.66
N VAL A 150 3.15 -20.39 0.17
CA VAL A 150 2.55 -19.10 0.56
C VAL A 150 2.50 -18.13 -0.63
N GLU A 151 3.60 -17.97 -1.36
CA GLU A 151 3.69 -17.13 -2.56
C GLU A 151 2.65 -17.56 -3.60
N LYS A 152 2.45 -18.88 -3.78
CA LYS A 152 1.39 -19.41 -4.65
C LYS A 152 -0.02 -19.01 -4.18
N LYS A 153 -0.28 -18.87 -2.89
CA LYS A 153 -1.57 -18.38 -2.38
C LYS A 153 -1.72 -16.89 -2.65
N LEU A 154 -0.70 -16.09 -2.31
CA LEU A 154 -0.69 -14.63 -2.49
C LEU A 154 -0.86 -14.22 -3.96
N SER A 155 -0.21 -14.93 -4.87
CA SER A 155 -0.25 -14.67 -6.32
C SER A 155 -1.54 -15.10 -7.02
N ARG A 156 -2.43 -15.88 -6.37
CA ARG A 156 -3.70 -16.33 -6.97
C ARG A 156 -4.77 -15.24 -6.91
N GLN A 157 -4.53 -14.18 -7.67
CA GLN A 157 -5.43 -13.04 -7.80
C GLN A 157 -6.19 -13.10 -9.12
N SER A 158 -7.42 -12.57 -9.13
CA SER A 158 -8.14 -12.36 -10.39
C SER A 158 -7.37 -11.35 -11.27
N PRO A 159 -7.49 -11.41 -12.61
CA PRO A 159 -6.82 -10.45 -13.49
C PRO A 159 -7.14 -8.98 -13.15
N GLY A 160 -8.36 -8.69 -12.70
CA GLY A 160 -8.76 -7.35 -12.28
C GLY A 160 -8.02 -6.84 -11.03
N VAL A 161 -7.85 -7.71 -10.02
CA VAL A 161 -7.09 -7.38 -8.80
C VAL A 161 -5.60 -7.19 -9.15
N ALA A 162 -5.00 -8.16 -9.85
CA ALA A 162 -3.60 -8.07 -10.27
C ALA A 162 -3.33 -6.85 -11.18
N GLY A 163 -4.27 -6.53 -12.07
CA GLY A 163 -4.18 -5.38 -12.96
C GLY A 163 -4.19 -4.05 -12.22
N ARG A 164 -5.08 -3.89 -11.24
CA ARG A 164 -5.13 -2.70 -10.38
C ARG A 164 -3.84 -2.57 -9.56
N PHE A 165 -3.40 -3.67 -8.93
CA PHE A 165 -2.15 -3.73 -8.17
C PHE A 165 -0.95 -3.27 -8.99
N PHE A 166 -0.71 -3.84 -10.18
CA PHE A 166 0.43 -3.44 -11.01
C PHE A 166 0.32 -2.01 -11.55
N ALA A 167 -0.89 -1.53 -11.86
CA ALA A 167 -1.09 -0.13 -12.25
C ALA A 167 -0.72 0.84 -11.11
N TRP A 168 -1.16 0.53 -9.88
CA TRP A 168 -0.85 1.31 -8.68
C TRP A 168 0.63 1.23 -8.29
N LEU A 169 1.19 0.03 -8.25
CA LEU A 169 2.58 -0.21 -7.84
C LEU A 169 3.55 0.57 -8.75
N THR A 170 3.29 0.58 -10.06
CA THR A 170 4.19 1.19 -11.06
C THR A 170 4.00 2.70 -11.27
N ASP A 171 2.93 3.31 -10.75
CA ASP A 171 2.63 4.74 -10.91
C ASP A 171 3.55 5.64 -10.06
N GLY A 172 4.53 6.27 -10.70
CA GLY A 172 5.54 7.07 -10.01
C GLY A 172 6.60 6.23 -9.29
N MET A 173 6.74 4.95 -9.66
CA MET A 173 7.82 4.08 -9.22
C MET A 173 9.18 4.58 -9.72
N SER A 174 10.18 4.62 -8.82
CA SER A 174 11.58 4.98 -9.14
C SER A 174 12.22 4.01 -10.13
N ASP A 175 13.29 4.44 -10.78
CA ASP A 175 14.02 3.59 -11.74
C ASP A 175 14.69 2.38 -11.07
N GLU A 176 15.16 2.53 -9.84
CA GLU A 176 15.70 1.44 -9.02
C GLU A 176 14.63 0.36 -8.74
N HIS A 177 13.47 0.77 -8.25
CA HIS A 177 12.33 -0.13 -8.00
C HIS A 177 11.86 -0.81 -9.29
N ARG A 178 11.85 -0.07 -10.40
CA ARG A 178 11.51 -0.59 -11.72
C ARG A 178 12.53 -1.63 -12.21
N ALA A 179 13.81 -1.43 -11.95
CA ALA A 179 14.86 -2.38 -12.31
C ALA A 179 14.70 -3.70 -11.55
N PHE A 180 14.42 -3.63 -10.24
CA PHE A 180 14.13 -4.81 -9.44
C PHE A 180 12.87 -5.53 -9.93
N LEU A 181 11.75 -4.82 -10.12
CA LEU A 181 10.49 -5.43 -10.59
C LEU A 181 10.67 -6.20 -11.90
N LYS A 182 11.50 -5.71 -12.83
CA LYS A 182 11.80 -6.38 -14.10
C LYS A 182 12.55 -7.71 -13.94
N GLN A 183 13.33 -7.86 -12.86
CA GLN A 183 14.03 -9.10 -12.53
C GLN A 183 13.08 -10.13 -11.89
N THR A 184 12.07 -9.65 -11.16
CA THR A 184 11.09 -10.52 -10.47
C THR A 184 9.91 -10.92 -11.35
N VAL A 185 9.38 -10.00 -12.17
CA VAL A 185 8.19 -10.23 -13.00
C VAL A 185 8.48 -9.84 -14.45
N PRO A 186 8.18 -10.70 -15.45
CA PRO A 186 8.39 -10.39 -16.85
C PRO A 186 7.70 -9.08 -17.26
N THR A 187 8.45 -8.17 -17.90
CA THR A 187 7.94 -6.84 -18.28
C THR A 187 6.63 -6.89 -19.09
N PRO A 188 6.45 -7.80 -20.08
CA PRO A 188 5.20 -7.89 -20.82
C PRO A 188 4.00 -8.20 -19.91
N VAL A 189 4.17 -9.00 -18.87
CA VAL A 189 3.10 -9.35 -17.90
C VAL A 189 2.68 -8.12 -17.12
N VAL A 190 3.64 -7.37 -16.55
CA VAL A 190 3.38 -6.12 -15.83
C VAL A 190 2.66 -5.11 -16.72
N VAL A 191 3.10 -4.95 -17.97
CA VAL A 191 2.51 -4.00 -18.91
C VAL A 191 1.07 -4.39 -19.29
N VAL A 192 0.83 -5.67 -19.62
CA VAL A 192 -0.52 -6.14 -19.97
C VAL A 192 -1.47 -6.01 -18.78
N LEU A 193 -1.07 -6.50 -17.61
CA LEU A 193 -1.88 -6.39 -16.40
C LEU A 193 -2.17 -4.93 -16.05
N GLY A 194 -1.14 -4.10 -15.93
CA GLY A 194 -1.28 -2.71 -15.53
C GLY A 194 -2.11 -1.87 -16.52
N LYS A 195 -1.93 -2.04 -17.84
CA LYS A 195 -2.64 -1.22 -18.84
C LYS A 195 -4.04 -1.74 -19.16
N VAL A 196 -4.21 -3.04 -19.34
CA VAL A 196 -5.47 -3.63 -19.78
C VAL A 196 -6.40 -3.86 -18.60
N PHE A 197 -5.92 -4.56 -17.58
CA PHE A 197 -6.73 -4.92 -16.42
C PHE A 197 -6.70 -3.84 -15.32
N GLY A 198 -5.66 -3.00 -15.28
CA GLY A 198 -5.58 -1.80 -14.43
C GLY A 198 -6.28 -0.56 -15.01
N ARG A 199 -7.08 -0.70 -16.07
CA ARG A 199 -7.72 0.43 -16.77
C ARG A 199 -8.51 1.37 -15.84
N ARG A 200 -9.17 0.81 -14.81
CA ARG A 200 -9.91 1.62 -13.84
C ARG A 200 -9.00 2.55 -13.05
N TYR A 201 -7.90 2.03 -12.50
CA TYR A 201 -6.89 2.82 -11.80
C TYR A 201 -6.33 3.94 -12.71
N ASN A 202 -5.94 3.58 -13.93
CA ASN A 202 -5.37 4.55 -14.90
C ASN A 202 -6.35 5.67 -15.30
N ARG A 203 -7.66 5.41 -15.22
CA ARG A 203 -8.70 6.38 -15.56
C ARG A 203 -9.14 7.22 -14.36
N GLU A 204 -9.22 6.63 -13.18
CA GLU A 204 -9.91 7.24 -12.02
C GLU A 204 -8.96 7.70 -10.92
N VAL A 205 -7.77 7.10 -10.81
CA VAL A 205 -6.82 7.36 -9.71
C VAL A 205 -5.53 8.01 -10.23
N ALA A 206 -4.86 7.41 -11.22
CA ALA A 206 -3.59 7.96 -11.74
C ALA A 206 -3.66 9.44 -12.18
N PRO A 207 -4.77 9.93 -12.78
CA PRO A 207 -4.89 11.35 -13.13
C PRO A 207 -4.93 12.30 -11.93
N VAL A 208 -5.27 11.81 -10.72
CA VAL A 208 -5.32 12.61 -9.49
C VAL A 208 -3.94 13.18 -9.14
N TRP A 209 -2.87 12.48 -9.52
CA TRP A 209 -1.47 12.84 -9.21
C TRP A 209 -0.78 13.68 -10.27
N LYS A 210 -1.41 13.89 -11.42
CA LYS A 210 -0.84 14.76 -12.45
C LYS A 210 -1.06 16.20 -12.02
N THR A 211 0.02 17.00 -12.03
CA THR A 211 -0.04 18.44 -11.76
C THR A 211 -1.08 19.06 -12.67
N ARG A 212 -2.07 19.73 -12.09
CA ARG A 212 -2.97 20.64 -12.80
C ARG A 212 -2.36 22.04 -12.79
#